data_AF-A0A4V2F668-F1
#
_entry.id   AF-A0A4V2F668-F1
#
_cell.length_a   1.000
_cell.length_b   1.000
_cell.length_c   1.000
_cell.angle_alpha   90.00
_cell.angle_beta   90.00
_cell.angle_gamma   90.00
#
_symmetry.space_group_name_H-M   'P 1'
#
loop_
_entity.id
_entity.type
_entity.pdbx_description
1 polymer ?
#
loop_
_entity_poly.entity_id
_entity_poly.type
_entity_poly.pdbx_seq_one_letter_code
_entity_poly.pdbx_strand_id
1 'polypeptide(L)'
;MRLQQQISLMFTALAAGILLLFIGIVYFSAYTNRLNEFYNILEKEAITKANLLLDTQLDAETLQTIYRKNREILYEVEVAIYNSRMDLIYHDAVDIDFVKETPEMLQEISNKKKIRFIQDKWQVIGLDFEFDQEHYIITAAAYDFYGFNKLENLRDTMLVSFFLGLAIIFLIGKYFSRKSLAPIAGIIREAQNISASNLDLRIQEYNSKDELGQLAQTFNQMLERLEKSFDAQKQFVSYVAHELRTPLTAIITDLELSLDKERTKEQYRQTIEEVLSDSQKVARLASTLLDFAKASYDRSEIHFKPVRVDEVLLESSQQVMQKNPAYRIHLDFEGEVEEEAITVWGNSYLLGIAFSNLMENACKFSEDKSCEISIAAGPSGVRIKFRDKGIGIPKEEQEDIFKPFFRGKNKGYTEGTGIGLTLVQKIIQQHNGEISLASETGKGATFTLSLPKVK
;
A
#
# COMPACT_ATOMS: atom_id res chain seq x y z
N MET A 1 -5.94 15.48 -14.91
CA MET A 1 -6.18 14.34 -15.82
C MET A 1 -6.50 13.11 -14.98
N ARG A 2 -7.42 12.23 -15.40
CA ARG A 2 -7.69 10.99 -14.65
C ARG A 2 -6.44 10.11 -14.68
N LEU A 3 -6.08 9.44 -13.58
CA LEU A 3 -4.89 8.57 -13.46
C LEU A 3 -4.74 7.62 -14.67
N GLN A 4 -5.87 7.10 -15.16
CA GLN A 4 -5.97 6.29 -16.39
C GLN A 4 -5.34 6.95 -17.62
N GLN A 5 -5.63 8.23 -17.86
CA GLN A 5 -5.11 8.95 -19.03
C GLN A 5 -3.60 9.22 -18.93
N GLN A 6 -3.10 9.47 -17.72
CA GLN A 6 -1.68 9.69 -17.49
C GLN A 6 -0.87 8.41 -17.77
N ILE A 7 -1.35 7.26 -17.30
CA ILE A 7 -0.69 5.97 -17.54
C ILE A 7 -0.65 5.64 -19.03
N SER A 8 -1.79 5.74 -19.74
CA SER A 8 -1.81 5.45 -21.19
C SER A 8 -0.89 6.39 -21.98
N LEU A 9 -0.83 7.68 -21.63
CA LEU A 9 0.06 8.64 -22.28
C LEU A 9 1.53 8.35 -22.00
N MET A 10 1.90 8.04 -20.76
CA MET A 10 3.28 7.73 -20.38
C MET A 10 3.79 6.48 -21.12
N PHE A 11 2.97 5.41 -21.19
CA PHE A 11 3.31 4.22 -21.96
C PHE A 11 3.44 4.50 -23.45
N THR A 12 2.54 5.32 -24.01
CA THR A 12 2.61 5.70 -25.43
C THR A 12 3.86 6.51 -25.73
N ALA A 13 4.25 7.44 -24.84
CA ALA A 13 5.47 8.23 -24.98
C ALA A 13 6.74 7.37 -24.89
N LEU A 14 6.79 6.43 -23.95
CA LEU A 14 7.91 5.51 -23.81
C LEU A 14 8.04 4.59 -25.04
N ALA A 15 6.93 4.05 -25.52
CA ALA A 15 6.91 3.27 -26.76
C ALA A 15 7.33 4.09 -27.98
N ALA A 16 6.90 5.35 -28.07
CA ALA A 16 7.33 6.27 -29.13
C ALA A 16 8.85 6.47 -29.13
N GLY A 17 9.46 6.67 -27.95
CA GLY A 17 10.91 6.80 -27.83
C GLY A 17 11.66 5.55 -28.30
N ILE A 18 11.21 4.36 -27.90
CA ILE A 18 11.81 3.09 -28.32
C ILE A 18 11.67 2.89 -29.83
N LEU A 19 10.48 3.17 -30.39
CA LEU A 19 10.23 3.03 -31.82
C LEU A 19 11.07 4.02 -32.64
N LEU A 20 11.22 5.26 -32.19
CA LEU A 20 12.08 6.25 -32.84
C LEU A 20 13.56 5.83 -32.84
N LEU A 21 14.03 5.29 -31.71
CA LEU A 21 15.40 4.76 -31.61
C LEU A 21 15.60 3.58 -32.57
N PHE A 22 14.62 2.66 -32.62
CA PHE A 22 14.66 1.53 -33.55
C PHE A 22 14.66 1.98 -35.02
N ILE A 23 13.78 2.93 -35.39
CA ILE A 23 13.73 3.52 -36.74
C ILE A 23 15.07 4.17 -37.09
N GLY A 24 15.67 4.92 -36.17
CA GLY A 24 16.97 5.55 -36.36
C GLY A 24 18.08 4.53 -36.64
N ILE A 25 18.13 3.43 -35.87
CA ILE A 25 19.11 2.34 -36.07
C ILE A 25 18.92 1.68 -37.43
N VAL A 26 17.69 1.32 -37.81
CA VAL A 26 17.44 0.66 -39.10
C VAL A 26 17.74 1.58 -40.26
N TYR A 27 17.37 2.87 -40.17
CA TYR A 27 17.68 3.85 -41.21
C TYR A 27 19.19 4.08 -41.37
N PHE A 28 19.92 4.22 -40.26
CA PHE A 28 21.38 4.37 -40.27
C PHE A 28 22.08 3.12 -40.84
N SER A 29 21.60 1.93 -40.47
CA SER A 29 22.08 0.66 -41.02
C SER A 29 21.83 0.57 -42.53
N ALA A 30 20.60 0.90 -42.98
CA ALA A 30 20.26 0.92 -44.40
C ALA A 30 21.10 1.92 -45.20
N TYR A 31 21.35 3.11 -44.65
CA TYR A 31 22.21 4.12 -45.26
C TYR A 31 23.65 3.61 -45.41
N THR A 32 24.21 3.01 -44.37
CA THR A 32 25.58 2.48 -44.36
C THR A 32 25.71 1.31 -45.33
N ASN A 33 24.73 0.40 -45.33
CA ASN A 33 24.71 -0.76 -46.24
C ASN A 33 24.62 -0.30 -47.70
N ARG A 34 23.74 0.65 -48.02
CA ARG A 34 23.63 1.26 -49.35
C ARG A 34 24.97 1.83 -49.81
N LEU A 35 25.62 2.63 -48.96
CA LEU A 35 26.89 3.28 -49.31
C LEU A 35 27.98 2.24 -49.63
N ASN A 36 28.09 1.18 -48.83
CA ASN A 36 29.05 0.10 -49.07
C ASN A 36 28.74 -0.70 -50.34
N GLU A 37 27.46 -1.04 -50.55
CA GLU A 37 26.99 -1.75 -51.75
C GLU A 37 27.31 -0.93 -53.01
N PHE A 38 27.03 0.37 -53.00
CA PHE A 38 27.29 1.26 -54.13
C PHE A 38 28.79 1.40 -54.45
N TYR A 39 29.65 1.58 -53.44
CA TYR A 39 31.10 1.59 -53.67
C TYR A 39 31.63 0.28 -54.25
N ASN A 40 31.05 -0.87 -53.89
CA ASN A 40 31.42 -2.15 -54.48
C ASN A 40 30.96 -2.28 -55.94
N ILE A 41 29.83 -1.65 -56.31
CA ILE A 41 29.39 -1.56 -57.71
C ILE A 41 30.37 -0.70 -58.50
N LEU A 42 30.70 0.50 -58.01
CA LEU A 42 31.68 1.40 -58.65
C LEU A 42 33.03 0.70 -58.89
N GLU A 43 33.53 -0.04 -57.90
CA GLU A 43 34.76 -0.81 -58.00
C GLU A 43 34.71 -1.89 -59.10
N LYS A 44 33.60 -2.63 -59.18
CA LYS A 44 33.41 -3.66 -60.21
C LYS A 44 33.34 -3.05 -61.60
N GLU A 45 32.62 -1.94 -61.75
CA GLU A 45 32.51 -1.22 -63.03
C GLU A 45 33.87 -0.64 -63.46
N ALA A 46 34.62 -0.05 -62.53
CA ALA A 46 35.97 0.47 -62.76
C ALA A 46 36.91 -0.63 -63.30
N ILE A 47 36.97 -1.77 -62.61
CA ILE A 47 37.82 -2.91 -62.99
C ILE A 47 37.34 -3.53 -64.31
N THR A 48 36.03 -3.61 -64.53
CA THR A 48 35.48 -4.19 -65.77
C THR A 48 35.83 -3.33 -66.98
N LYS A 49 35.64 -2.02 -66.88
CA LYS A 49 36.01 -1.09 -67.97
C LYS A 49 37.51 -1.07 -68.23
N ALA A 50 38.34 -1.07 -67.19
CA ALA A 50 39.79 -1.14 -67.35
C ALA A 50 40.24 -2.45 -68.02
N ASN A 51 39.71 -3.60 -67.62
CA ASN A 51 39.99 -4.86 -68.30
C ASN A 51 39.54 -4.83 -69.77
N LEU A 52 38.36 -4.30 -70.08
CA LEU A 52 37.90 -4.19 -71.46
C LEU A 52 38.83 -3.31 -72.31
N LEU A 53 39.28 -2.18 -71.78
CA LEU A 53 40.18 -1.27 -72.52
C LEU A 53 41.59 -1.85 -72.70
N LEU A 54 42.13 -2.54 -71.69
CA LEU A 54 43.52 -3.00 -71.68
C LEU A 54 43.72 -4.40 -72.30
N ASP A 55 42.74 -5.29 -72.18
CA ASP A 55 42.81 -6.69 -72.66
C ASP A 55 42.24 -6.88 -74.07
N THR A 56 41.31 -6.01 -74.51
CA THR A 56 40.67 -6.13 -75.82
C THR A 56 41.07 -4.98 -76.74
N GLN A 57 41.20 -5.23 -78.05
CA GLN A 57 41.40 -4.17 -79.06
C GLN A 57 40.11 -3.34 -79.31
N LEU A 58 39.25 -3.17 -78.30
CA LEU A 58 38.13 -2.24 -78.36
C LEU A 58 38.68 -0.82 -78.38
N ASP A 59 38.23 -0.03 -79.35
CA ASP A 59 38.60 1.37 -79.45
C ASP A 59 37.90 2.21 -78.38
N ALA A 60 38.64 3.16 -77.81
CA ALA A 60 38.11 4.09 -76.81
C ALA A 60 36.85 4.83 -77.30
N GLU A 61 36.73 5.07 -78.61
CA GLU A 61 35.60 5.75 -79.24
C GLU A 61 34.28 4.95 -79.12
N THR A 62 34.34 3.62 -79.19
CA THR A 62 33.16 2.75 -79.00
C THR A 62 32.69 2.78 -77.56
N LEU A 63 33.60 2.70 -76.58
CA LEU A 63 33.25 2.77 -75.15
C LEU A 63 32.64 4.12 -74.77
N GLN A 64 33.21 5.23 -75.28
CA GLN A 64 32.65 6.58 -75.10
C GLN A 64 31.26 6.72 -75.74
N THR A 65 31.03 6.09 -76.90
CA THR A 65 29.71 6.09 -77.55
C THR A 65 28.66 5.32 -76.75
N ILE A 66 29.05 4.17 -76.17
CA ILE A 66 28.18 3.40 -75.27
C ILE A 66 27.84 4.26 -74.06
N TYR A 67 28.85 4.87 -73.43
CA TYR A 67 28.65 5.73 -72.26
C TYR A 67 27.69 6.89 -72.53
N ARG A 68 27.90 7.64 -73.62
CA ARG A 68 27.04 8.79 -73.96
C ARG A 68 25.59 8.38 -74.22
N LYS A 69 25.34 7.24 -74.86
CA LYS A 69 23.98 6.75 -75.13
C LYS A 69 23.26 6.24 -73.89
N ASN A 70 23.99 5.60 -72.99
CA ASN A 70 23.43 4.97 -71.80
C ASN A 70 23.28 5.95 -70.63
N ARG A 71 24.17 6.95 -70.50
CA ARG A 71 24.14 7.96 -69.44
C ARG A 71 22.80 8.69 -69.31
N GLU A 72 22.15 9.03 -70.43
CA GLU A 72 20.84 9.71 -70.41
C GLU A 72 19.72 8.87 -69.80
N ILE A 73 19.91 7.55 -69.68
CA ILE A 73 18.88 6.59 -69.28
C ILE A 73 19.24 5.90 -67.95
N LEU A 74 20.53 5.66 -67.67
CA LEU A 74 20.98 4.70 -66.66
C LEU A 74 21.87 5.25 -65.55
N TYR A 75 22.18 6.57 -65.50
CA TYR A 75 23.14 7.14 -64.54
C TYR A 75 24.47 6.36 -64.50
N GLU A 76 25.01 6.09 -65.69
CA GLU A 76 26.14 5.19 -65.88
C GLU A 76 27.41 5.68 -65.19
N VAL A 77 28.23 4.72 -64.72
CA VAL A 77 29.48 5.00 -64.02
C VAL A 77 30.48 5.62 -64.98
N GLU A 78 30.94 6.81 -64.64
CA GLU A 78 32.06 7.46 -65.30
C GLU A 78 33.37 6.87 -64.79
N VAL A 79 34.26 6.51 -65.70
CA VAL A 79 35.58 5.95 -65.40
C VAL A 79 36.66 6.72 -66.14
N ALA A 80 37.74 7.05 -65.43
CA ALA A 80 38.97 7.58 -65.99
C ALA A 80 40.16 6.68 -65.60
N ILE A 81 41.12 6.53 -66.52
CA ILE A 81 42.27 5.64 -66.38
C ILE A 81 43.53 6.43 -66.69
N TYR A 82 44.50 6.38 -65.78
CA TYR A 82 45.79 7.05 -65.86
C TYR A 82 46.93 6.03 -65.83
N ASN A 83 48.04 6.34 -66.49
CA ASN A 83 49.26 5.53 -66.41
C ASN A 83 50.05 5.80 -65.11
N SER A 84 51.11 5.04 -64.86
CA SER A 84 52.07 5.25 -63.75
C SER A 84 52.71 6.65 -63.69
N ARG A 85 52.68 7.41 -64.79
CA ARG A 85 53.18 8.80 -64.88
C ARG A 85 52.09 9.85 -64.62
N MET A 86 50.87 9.42 -64.28
CA MET A 86 49.67 10.24 -64.10
C MET A 86 49.18 10.93 -65.39
N ASP A 87 49.54 10.40 -66.56
CA ASP A 87 48.96 10.84 -67.84
C ASP A 87 47.62 10.12 -68.07
N LEU A 88 46.60 10.86 -68.50
CA LEU A 88 45.28 10.33 -68.84
C LEU A 88 45.35 9.43 -70.08
N ILE A 89 44.96 8.16 -69.93
CA ILE A 89 44.88 7.18 -71.03
C ILE A 89 43.46 7.14 -71.60
N TYR A 90 42.46 7.18 -70.72
CA TYR A 90 41.06 7.04 -71.09
C TYR A 90 40.16 7.79 -70.13
N HIS A 91 39.07 8.33 -70.67
CA HIS A 91 38.00 8.95 -69.90
C HIS A 91 36.69 8.80 -70.67
N ASP A 92 35.62 8.41 -69.98
CA ASP A 92 34.30 8.15 -70.58
C ASP A 92 33.68 9.41 -71.23
N ALA A 93 33.84 10.60 -70.64
CA ALA A 93 33.46 11.87 -71.26
C ALA A 93 34.31 13.06 -70.78
N VAL A 94 35.42 13.36 -71.47
CA VAL A 94 36.33 14.49 -71.13
C VAL A 94 35.61 15.85 -71.12
N ASP A 95 34.52 15.96 -71.87
CA ASP A 95 33.68 17.17 -71.99
C ASP A 95 32.74 17.39 -70.80
N ILE A 96 32.52 16.38 -69.96
CA ILE A 96 31.64 16.45 -68.78
C ILE A 96 32.25 15.66 -67.62
N ASP A 97 33.45 16.07 -67.22
CA ASP A 97 34.19 15.51 -66.09
C ASP A 97 33.55 15.93 -64.74
N PHE A 98 32.97 14.96 -64.02
CA PHE A 98 32.39 15.18 -62.70
C PHE A 98 33.41 15.12 -61.57
N VAL A 99 34.50 14.38 -61.75
CA VAL A 99 35.56 14.22 -60.75
C VAL A 99 36.79 14.88 -61.30
N LYS A 100 37.02 16.13 -60.95
CA LYS A 100 38.29 16.79 -61.31
C LYS A 100 39.44 16.10 -60.59
N GLU A 101 40.07 15.10 -61.20
CA GLU A 101 41.20 14.42 -60.60
C GLU A 101 42.35 15.39 -60.44
N THR A 102 42.76 15.62 -59.20
CA THR A 102 43.95 16.44 -58.92
C THR A 102 45.18 15.54 -58.80
N PRO A 103 46.38 16.05 -59.10
CA PRO A 103 47.61 15.28 -58.91
C PRO A 103 47.77 14.72 -57.49
N GLU A 104 47.29 15.45 -56.47
CA GLU A 104 47.30 14.99 -55.08
C GLU A 104 46.38 13.78 -54.87
N MET A 105 45.21 13.77 -55.54
CA MET A 105 44.27 12.64 -55.48
C MET A 105 44.88 11.39 -56.11
N LEU A 106 45.47 11.51 -57.30
CA LEU A 106 46.13 10.40 -57.99
C LEU A 106 47.30 9.84 -57.16
N GLN A 107 48.08 10.72 -56.54
CA GLN A 107 49.15 10.30 -55.63
C GLN A 107 48.61 9.61 -54.38
N GLU A 108 47.50 10.06 -53.83
CA GLU A 108 46.84 9.42 -52.68
C GLU A 108 46.32 8.02 -53.04
N ILE A 109 45.74 7.84 -54.22
CA ILE A 109 45.30 6.52 -54.73
C ILE A 109 46.48 5.56 -54.82
N SER A 110 47.58 5.99 -55.44
CA SER A 110 48.79 5.16 -55.60
C SER A 110 49.36 4.73 -54.23
N ASN A 111 49.38 5.63 -53.25
CA ASN A 111 49.89 5.36 -51.91
C ASN A 111 48.97 4.45 -51.07
N LYS A 112 47.66 4.73 -51.07
CA LYS A 112 46.69 4.00 -50.23
C LYS A 112 46.12 2.77 -50.94
N LYS A 113 46.45 2.54 -52.21
CA LYS A 113 45.89 1.55 -53.14
C LYS A 113 44.40 1.71 -53.45
N LYS A 114 43.63 2.28 -52.52
CA LYS A 114 42.19 2.49 -52.64
C LYS A 114 41.72 3.64 -51.78
N ILE A 115 40.94 4.54 -52.37
CA ILE A 115 40.25 5.62 -51.63
C ILE A 115 38.77 5.66 -51.99
N ARG A 116 37.94 6.12 -51.06
CA ARG A 116 36.50 6.31 -51.22
C ARG A 116 36.12 7.66 -50.65
N PHE A 117 35.45 8.49 -51.43
CA PHE A 117 34.99 9.79 -50.97
C PHE A 117 33.72 10.21 -51.71
N ILE A 118 33.04 11.22 -51.16
CA ILE A 118 31.85 11.80 -51.76
C ILE A 118 32.22 13.20 -52.24
N GLN A 119 31.98 13.45 -53.52
CA GLN A 119 32.16 14.76 -54.14
C GLN A 119 30.79 15.31 -54.52
N ASP A 120 30.37 16.36 -53.82
CA ASP A 120 29.00 16.89 -53.84
C ASP A 120 27.95 15.81 -53.53
N LYS A 121 27.36 15.21 -54.58
CA LYS A 121 26.36 14.14 -54.48
C LYS A 121 26.84 12.81 -55.05
N TRP A 122 28.01 12.80 -55.70
CA TRP A 122 28.59 11.68 -56.39
C TRP A 122 29.47 10.87 -55.45
N GLN A 123 29.38 9.55 -55.55
CA GLN A 123 30.28 8.66 -54.83
C GLN A 123 31.44 8.35 -55.78
N VAL A 124 32.66 8.52 -55.28
CA VAL A 124 33.88 8.38 -56.07
C VAL A 124 34.77 7.33 -55.42
N ILE A 125 35.29 6.42 -56.23
CA ILE A 125 36.28 5.43 -55.83
C ILE A 125 37.53 5.59 -56.69
N GLY A 126 38.68 5.59 -56.05
CA GLY A 126 39.99 5.56 -56.71
C GLY A 126 40.71 4.27 -56.38
N LEU A 127 41.29 3.61 -57.39
CA LEU A 127 41.90 2.29 -57.30
C LEU A 127 43.24 2.26 -58.02
N ASP A 128 44.24 1.65 -57.40
CA ASP A 128 45.46 1.20 -58.07
C ASP A 128 45.22 -0.20 -58.67
N PHE A 129 45.38 -0.34 -59.98
CA PHE A 129 45.06 -1.53 -60.75
C PHE A 129 46.29 -2.01 -61.51
N GLU A 130 46.67 -3.27 -61.30
CA GLU A 130 47.81 -3.90 -61.97
C GLU A 130 47.32 -4.70 -63.18
N PHE A 131 47.88 -4.44 -64.35
CA PHE A 131 47.61 -5.18 -65.59
C PHE A 131 48.89 -5.35 -66.38
N ASP A 132 49.22 -6.60 -66.75
CA ASP A 132 50.45 -6.97 -67.48
C ASP A 132 51.75 -6.38 -66.88
N GLN A 133 51.90 -6.46 -65.55
CA GLN A 133 53.02 -5.93 -64.75
C GLN A 133 53.17 -4.39 -64.74
N GLU A 134 52.20 -3.66 -65.28
CA GLU A 134 52.12 -2.20 -65.22
C GLU A 134 50.98 -1.75 -64.29
N HIS A 135 51.18 -0.61 -63.63
CA HIS A 135 50.19 -0.02 -62.72
C HIS A 135 49.39 1.08 -63.41
N TYR A 136 48.08 1.05 -63.20
CA TYR A 136 47.11 2.02 -63.70
C TYR A 136 46.32 2.58 -62.52
N ILE A 137 46.09 3.90 -62.54
CA ILE A 137 45.21 4.54 -61.56
C ILE A 137 43.84 4.69 -62.22
N ILE A 138 42.81 4.12 -61.59
CA ILE A 138 41.43 4.18 -62.08
C ILE A 138 40.60 4.98 -61.10
N THR A 139 39.87 5.97 -61.61
CA THR A 139 38.81 6.66 -60.88
C THR A 139 37.46 6.26 -61.45
N ALA A 140 36.48 6.05 -60.57
CA ALA A 140 35.11 5.78 -60.98
C ALA A 140 34.11 6.57 -60.14
N ALA A 141 33.13 7.16 -60.80
CA ALA A 141 32.16 8.05 -60.17
C ALA A 141 30.75 7.83 -60.72
N ALA A 142 29.77 7.77 -59.81
CA ALA A 142 28.36 7.76 -60.19
C ALA A 142 27.47 8.36 -59.09
N TYR A 143 26.24 8.70 -59.47
CA TYR A 143 25.21 9.16 -58.57
C TYR A 143 24.24 8.01 -58.24
N ASP A 144 24.14 7.63 -56.97
CA ASP A 144 23.28 6.54 -56.50
C ASP A 144 21.78 6.89 -56.46
N PHE A 145 21.19 7.21 -57.62
CA PHE A 145 19.77 7.58 -57.72
C PHE A 145 18.85 6.49 -57.14
N TYR A 146 19.10 5.22 -57.47
CA TYR A 146 18.30 4.10 -56.99
C TYR A 146 18.39 3.91 -55.48
N GLY A 147 19.58 3.99 -54.90
CA GLY A 147 19.76 3.85 -53.46
C GLY A 147 19.19 5.03 -52.67
N PHE A 148 19.27 6.26 -53.19
CA PHE A 148 18.60 7.41 -52.58
C PHE A 148 17.07 7.25 -52.60
N ASN A 149 16.47 6.87 -53.72
CA ASN A 149 15.03 6.61 -53.80
C ASN A 149 14.59 5.46 -52.88
N LYS A 150 15.42 4.42 -52.74
CA LYS A 150 15.15 3.31 -51.79
C LYS A 150 15.15 3.79 -50.34
N LEU A 151 16.07 4.69 -49.97
CA LEU A 151 16.09 5.30 -48.64
C LEU A 151 14.88 6.22 -48.39
N GLU A 152 14.45 6.99 -49.39
CA GLU A 152 13.24 7.83 -49.26
C GLU A 152 11.98 6.97 -49.08
N ASN A 153 11.81 5.93 -49.88
CA ASN A 153 10.70 4.99 -49.73
C ASN A 153 10.72 4.29 -48.37
N LEU A 154 11.91 3.93 -47.88
CA LEU A 154 12.08 3.34 -46.55
C LEU A 154 11.66 4.33 -45.45
N ARG A 155 12.11 5.60 -45.55
CA ARG A 155 11.73 6.68 -44.62
C ARG A 155 10.22 6.84 -44.57
N ASP A 156 9.57 6.93 -45.71
CA ASP A 156 8.12 7.19 -45.79
C ASP A 156 7.32 6.00 -45.25
N THR A 157 7.72 4.77 -45.60
CA THR A 157 7.13 3.55 -45.04
C THR A 157 7.31 3.48 -43.52
N MET A 158 8.48 3.85 -43.00
CA MET A 158 8.74 3.89 -41.56
C MET A 158 7.91 4.95 -40.85
N LEU A 159 7.76 6.16 -41.40
CA LEU A 159 6.94 7.22 -40.81
C LEU A 159 5.47 6.82 -40.73
N VAL A 160 4.92 6.26 -41.81
CA VAL A 160 3.52 5.76 -41.81
C VAL A 160 3.35 4.65 -40.78
N SER A 161 4.28 3.68 -40.75
CA SER A 161 4.25 2.57 -39.80
C SER A 161 4.38 3.05 -38.35
N PHE A 162 5.18 4.08 -38.09
CA PHE A 162 5.35 4.70 -36.78
C PHE A 162 4.05 5.28 -36.25
N PHE A 163 3.38 6.14 -37.03
CA PHE A 163 2.11 6.75 -36.60
C PHE A 163 0.99 5.72 -36.45
N LEU A 164 0.92 4.74 -37.35
CA LEU A 164 -0.06 3.65 -37.25
C LEU A 164 0.19 2.80 -35.98
N GLY A 165 1.44 2.45 -35.71
CA GLY A 165 1.84 1.72 -34.51
C GLY A 165 1.51 2.48 -33.23
N LEU A 166 1.79 3.78 -33.18
CA LEU A 166 1.43 4.62 -32.03
C LEU A 166 -0.07 4.69 -31.79
N ALA A 167 -0.88 4.82 -32.84
CA ALA A 167 -2.33 4.83 -32.71
C ALA A 167 -2.84 3.51 -32.10
N ILE A 168 -2.31 2.36 -32.56
CA ILE A 168 -2.66 1.04 -32.04
C ILE A 168 -2.25 0.91 -30.57
N ILE A 169 -1.02 1.28 -30.22
CA ILE A 169 -0.49 1.23 -28.84
C ILE A 169 -1.33 2.09 -27.91
N PHE A 170 -1.71 3.30 -28.34
CA PHE A 170 -2.55 4.19 -27.55
C PHE A 170 -3.94 3.58 -27.29
N LEU A 171 -4.56 2.99 -28.31
CA LEU A 171 -5.88 2.33 -28.17
C LEU A 171 -5.84 1.14 -27.22
N ILE A 172 -4.83 0.27 -27.36
CA ILE A 172 -4.61 -0.89 -26.47
C ILE A 172 -4.34 -0.41 -25.04
N GLY A 173 -3.44 0.57 -24.87
CA GLY A 173 -3.09 1.13 -23.58
C GLY A 173 -4.30 1.76 -22.87
N LYS A 174 -5.18 2.43 -23.63
CA LYS A 174 -6.44 2.99 -23.11
C LYS A 174 -7.42 1.90 -22.68
N TYR A 175 -7.57 0.84 -23.46
CA TYR A 175 -8.43 -0.29 -23.13
C TYR A 175 -7.95 -1.02 -21.87
N PHE A 176 -6.66 -1.36 -21.80
CA PHE A 176 -6.07 -2.05 -20.66
C PHE A 176 -6.13 -1.22 -19.38
N SER A 177 -5.77 0.08 -19.45
CA SER A 177 -5.86 0.99 -18.31
C SER A 177 -7.27 1.08 -17.73
N ARG A 178 -8.29 1.16 -18.58
CA ARG A 178 -9.69 1.16 -18.14
C ARG A 178 -10.08 -0.13 -17.44
N LYS A 179 -9.70 -1.29 -17.99
CA LYS A 179 -10.05 -2.59 -17.41
C LYS A 179 -9.35 -2.83 -16.07
N SER A 180 -8.06 -2.52 -15.98
CA SER A 180 -7.26 -2.77 -14.77
C SER A 180 -7.58 -1.80 -13.63
N LEU A 181 -7.98 -0.56 -13.92
CA LEU A 181 -8.32 0.44 -12.90
C LEU A 181 -9.82 0.52 -12.57
N ALA A 182 -10.67 -0.25 -13.25
CA ALA A 182 -12.10 -0.31 -12.96
C ALA A 182 -12.42 -0.80 -11.53
N PRO A 183 -11.78 -1.86 -11.00
CA PRO A 183 -12.06 -2.34 -9.64
C PRO A 183 -11.77 -1.29 -8.57
N ILE A 184 -10.66 -0.53 -8.71
CA ILE A 184 -10.31 0.55 -7.78
C ILE A 184 -11.41 1.62 -7.72
N ALA A 185 -11.97 1.98 -8.88
CA ALA A 185 -13.08 2.94 -8.93
C ALA A 185 -14.37 2.40 -8.28
N GLY A 186 -14.57 1.07 -8.30
CA GLY A 186 -15.64 0.38 -7.57
C GLY A 186 -15.45 0.49 -6.06
N ILE A 187 -14.27 0.11 -5.55
CA ILE A 187 -13.90 0.20 -4.13
C ILE A 187 -14.09 1.64 -3.60
N ILE A 188 -13.61 2.66 -4.32
CA ILE A 188 -13.76 4.07 -3.91
C ILE A 188 -15.23 4.45 -3.80
N ARG A 189 -16.07 4.02 -4.74
CA ARG A 189 -17.51 4.34 -4.73
C ARG A 189 -18.24 3.66 -3.58
N GLU A 190 -17.94 2.39 -3.33
CA GLU A 190 -18.50 1.64 -2.22
C GLU A 190 -18.07 2.26 -0.87
N ALA A 191 -16.78 2.59 -0.72
CA ALA A 191 -16.26 3.28 0.46
C ALA A 191 -16.93 4.65 0.71
N GLN A 192 -17.20 5.42 -0.34
CA GLN A 192 -17.89 6.71 -0.23
C GLN A 192 -19.36 6.61 0.20
N ASN A 193 -19.99 5.45 -0.01
CA ASN A 193 -21.39 5.22 0.37
C ASN A 193 -21.52 4.66 1.80
N ILE A 194 -20.41 4.28 2.43
CA ILE A 194 -20.41 3.81 3.81
C ILE A 194 -20.44 5.01 4.75
N SER A 195 -21.36 4.94 5.70
CA SER A 195 -21.63 5.96 6.71
C SER A 195 -21.98 5.28 8.04
N ALA A 196 -22.09 6.05 9.12
CA ALA A 196 -22.46 5.52 10.44
C ALA A 196 -23.82 4.82 10.47
N SER A 197 -24.71 5.06 9.50
CA SER A 197 -26.03 4.41 9.42
C SER A 197 -26.07 3.09 8.65
N ASN A 198 -25.00 2.71 7.96
CA ASN A 198 -24.94 1.52 7.09
C ASN A 198 -23.54 0.87 7.12
N LEU A 199 -23.00 0.72 8.34
CA LEU A 199 -21.72 0.07 8.60
C LEU A 199 -21.71 -1.44 8.31
N ASP A 200 -22.88 -2.04 8.07
CA ASP A 200 -23.08 -3.43 7.66
C ASP A 200 -22.69 -3.68 6.20
N LEU A 201 -22.61 -2.61 5.39
CA LEU A 201 -22.13 -2.71 4.01
C LEU A 201 -20.67 -3.18 3.96
N ARG A 202 -20.35 -3.95 2.93
CA ARG A 202 -19.01 -4.47 2.69
C ARG A 202 -18.57 -4.16 1.26
N ILE A 203 -17.26 -3.98 1.12
CA ILE A 203 -16.64 -3.79 -0.18
C ILE A 203 -16.60 -5.14 -0.89
N GLN A 204 -17.04 -5.17 -2.15
CA GLN A 204 -17.04 -6.37 -2.97
C GLN A 204 -15.62 -6.85 -3.25
N GLU A 205 -15.36 -8.14 -3.00
CA GLU A 205 -14.09 -8.76 -3.37
C GLU A 205 -14.10 -9.11 -4.86
N TYR A 206 -13.43 -8.29 -5.67
CA TYR A 206 -13.36 -8.49 -7.13
C TYR A 206 -12.49 -9.71 -7.49
N ASN A 207 -11.45 -10.00 -6.69
CA ASN A 207 -10.59 -11.17 -6.82
C ASN A 207 -9.78 -11.38 -5.53
N SER A 208 -10.11 -12.37 -4.70
CA SER A 208 -9.56 -12.51 -3.34
C SER A 208 -8.05 -12.85 -3.26
N LYS A 209 -7.39 -13.11 -4.40
CA LYS A 209 -5.98 -13.54 -4.45
C LYS A 209 -5.00 -12.45 -4.90
N ASP A 210 -5.47 -11.29 -5.35
CA ASP A 210 -4.61 -10.18 -5.75
C ASP A 210 -4.53 -9.09 -4.65
N GLU A 211 -3.66 -8.10 -4.86
CA GLU A 211 -3.44 -6.99 -3.94
C GLU A 211 -4.72 -6.17 -3.71
N LEU A 212 -5.63 -6.12 -4.69
CA LEU A 212 -6.90 -5.40 -4.57
C LEU A 212 -7.89 -6.18 -3.70
N GLY A 213 -7.92 -7.51 -3.81
CA GLY A 213 -8.66 -8.39 -2.91
C GLY A 213 -8.19 -8.27 -1.46
N GLN A 214 -6.87 -8.29 -1.24
CA GLN A 214 -6.31 -8.08 0.11
C GLN A 214 -6.67 -6.70 0.68
N LEU A 215 -6.66 -5.66 -0.15
CA LEU A 215 -7.08 -4.31 0.25
C LEU A 215 -8.57 -4.29 0.65
N ALA A 216 -9.44 -4.90 -0.15
CA ALA A 216 -10.87 -5.00 0.15
C ALA A 216 -11.11 -5.77 1.46
N GLN A 217 -10.39 -6.89 1.68
CA GLN A 217 -10.47 -7.67 2.91
C GLN A 217 -10.03 -6.87 4.14
N THR A 218 -8.92 -6.14 4.04
CA THR A 218 -8.41 -5.28 5.13
C THR A 218 -9.41 -4.18 5.46
N PHE A 219 -10.02 -3.57 4.44
CA PHE A 219 -11.06 -2.56 4.63
C PHE A 219 -12.30 -3.16 5.31
N ASN A 220 -12.75 -4.33 4.87
CA ASN A 220 -13.87 -5.05 5.48
C ASN A 220 -13.61 -5.43 6.95
N GLN A 221 -12.39 -5.83 7.30
CA GLN A 221 -12.01 -6.09 8.70
C GLN A 221 -12.04 -4.82 9.56
N MET A 222 -11.61 -3.68 9.01
CA MET A 222 -11.72 -2.38 9.68
C MET A 222 -13.19 -1.99 9.88
N LEU A 223 -14.03 -2.16 8.86
CA LEU A 223 -15.48 -1.91 8.96
C LEU A 223 -16.14 -2.79 10.02
N GLU A 224 -15.79 -4.07 10.10
CA GLU A 224 -16.32 -4.98 11.12
C GLU A 224 -15.95 -4.52 12.54
N ARG A 225 -14.71 -4.04 12.75
CA ARG A 225 -14.30 -3.49 14.05
C ARG A 225 -15.05 -2.20 14.39
N LEU A 226 -15.29 -1.35 13.40
CA LEU A 226 -16.07 -0.11 13.56
C LEU A 226 -17.53 -0.40 13.87
N GLU A 227 -18.17 -1.32 13.14
CA GLU A 227 -19.55 -1.75 13.36
C GLU A 227 -19.73 -2.30 14.78
N LYS A 228 -18.88 -3.24 15.22
CA LYS A 228 -18.92 -3.78 16.58
C LYS A 228 -18.76 -2.70 17.64
N SER A 229 -17.88 -1.72 17.41
CA SER A 229 -17.67 -0.61 18.35
C SER A 229 -18.88 0.32 18.42
N PHE A 230 -19.49 0.62 17.27
CA PHE A 230 -20.66 1.48 17.17
C PHE A 230 -21.90 0.83 17.79
N ASP A 231 -22.11 -0.47 17.54
CA ASP A 231 -23.18 -1.24 18.15
C ASP A 231 -23.04 -1.32 19.67
N ALA A 232 -21.82 -1.56 20.17
CA ALA A 232 -21.54 -1.54 21.60
C ALA A 232 -21.84 -0.16 22.22
N GLN A 233 -21.50 0.93 21.53
CA GLN A 233 -21.81 2.30 21.96
C GLN A 233 -23.33 2.57 21.96
N LYS A 234 -24.06 2.12 20.93
CA LYS A 234 -25.51 2.27 20.85
C LYS A 234 -26.22 1.50 21.97
N GLN A 235 -25.80 0.26 22.21
CA GLN A 235 -26.30 -0.56 23.30
C GLN A 235 -26.00 0.09 24.66
N PHE A 236 -24.81 0.70 24.81
CA PHE A 236 -24.43 1.46 25.99
C PHE A 236 -25.37 2.63 26.27
N VAL A 237 -25.60 3.50 25.29
CA VAL A 237 -26.49 4.66 25.47
C VAL A 237 -27.91 4.21 25.78
N SER A 238 -28.41 3.17 25.10
CA SER A 238 -29.75 2.64 25.34
C SER A 238 -29.91 2.06 26.75
N TYR A 239 -28.91 1.32 27.24
CA TYR A 239 -28.93 0.74 28.58
C TYR A 239 -28.88 1.83 29.66
N VAL A 240 -27.96 2.80 29.53
CA VAL A 240 -27.84 3.91 30.48
C VAL A 240 -29.14 4.70 30.59
N ALA A 241 -29.78 4.98 29.45
CA ALA A 241 -31.07 5.67 29.43
C ALA A 241 -32.16 4.87 30.16
N HIS A 242 -32.18 3.54 30.02
CA HIS A 242 -33.15 2.68 30.69
C HIS A 242 -32.93 2.61 32.21
N GLU A 243 -31.69 2.39 32.65
CA GLU A 243 -31.37 2.26 34.07
C GLU A 243 -31.50 3.57 34.84
N LEU A 244 -31.34 4.72 34.18
CA LEU A 244 -31.64 6.02 34.79
C LEU A 244 -33.14 6.29 34.84
N ARG A 245 -33.89 5.93 33.80
CA ARG A 245 -35.33 6.22 33.71
C ARG A 245 -36.13 5.56 34.82
N THR A 246 -35.82 4.31 35.16
CA THR A 246 -36.57 3.55 36.16
C THR A 246 -36.59 4.23 37.55
N PRO A 247 -35.44 4.47 38.22
CA PRO A 247 -35.42 5.12 39.52
C PRO A 247 -35.89 6.59 39.46
N LEU A 248 -35.61 7.32 38.37
CA LEU A 248 -36.12 8.68 38.23
C LEU A 248 -37.65 8.72 38.14
N THR A 249 -38.27 7.77 37.43
CA THR A 249 -39.73 7.66 37.35
C THR A 249 -40.35 7.30 38.71
N ALA A 250 -39.70 6.40 39.46
CA ALA A 250 -40.12 6.06 40.82
C ALA A 250 -40.08 7.29 41.74
N ILE A 251 -38.95 8.01 41.78
CA ILE A 251 -38.80 9.26 42.55
C ILE A 251 -39.90 10.26 42.20
N ILE A 252 -40.13 10.52 40.91
CA ILE A 252 -41.16 11.48 40.47
C ILE A 252 -42.55 11.02 40.93
N THR A 253 -42.89 9.75 40.72
CA THR A 253 -44.20 9.19 41.08
C THR A 253 -44.44 9.24 42.59
N ASP A 254 -43.44 8.88 43.39
CA ASP A 254 -43.53 8.89 44.85
C ASP A 254 -43.72 10.30 45.40
N LEU A 255 -43.04 11.29 44.82
CA LEU A 255 -43.21 12.70 45.17
C LEU A 255 -44.58 13.23 44.72
N GLU A 256 -45.03 12.94 43.50
CA GLU A 256 -46.36 13.35 42.99
C GLU A 256 -47.49 12.77 43.86
N LEU A 257 -47.43 11.47 44.17
CA LEU A 257 -48.44 10.81 45.00
C LEU A 257 -48.41 11.28 46.46
N SER A 258 -47.28 11.80 46.93
CA SER A 258 -47.13 12.41 48.27
C SER A 258 -47.70 13.82 48.33
N LEU A 259 -47.72 14.54 47.20
CA LEU A 259 -48.32 15.87 47.07
C LEU A 259 -49.83 15.82 46.81
N ASP A 260 -50.32 14.79 46.12
CA ASP A 260 -51.75 14.65 45.74
C ASP A 260 -52.66 14.25 46.91
N LYS A 261 -52.14 13.51 47.90
CA LYS A 261 -52.93 12.96 49.01
C LYS A 261 -52.29 13.27 50.36
N GLU A 262 -53.10 13.70 51.33
CA GLU A 262 -52.66 13.76 52.74
C GLU A 262 -52.33 12.35 53.24
N ARG A 263 -51.17 12.23 53.90
CA ARG A 263 -50.67 10.97 54.47
C ARG A 263 -50.28 11.14 55.93
N THR A 264 -50.13 10.03 56.64
CA THR A 264 -49.57 10.06 57.99
C THR A 264 -48.08 10.44 57.97
N LYS A 265 -47.56 10.91 59.10
CA LYS A 265 -46.14 11.24 59.23
C LYS A 265 -45.23 10.04 58.92
N GLU A 266 -45.65 8.85 59.31
CA GLU A 266 -44.94 7.59 59.08
C GLU A 266 -44.86 7.26 57.59
N GLN A 267 -45.96 7.46 56.85
CA GLN A 267 -46.00 7.25 55.40
C GLN A 267 -45.11 8.24 54.65
N TYR A 268 -45.11 9.53 55.05
CA TYR A 268 -44.18 10.50 54.47
C TYR A 268 -42.72 10.14 54.73
N ARG A 269 -42.41 9.69 55.95
CA ARG A 269 -41.05 9.25 56.29
C ARG A 269 -40.61 8.07 55.42
N GLN A 270 -41.47 7.08 55.25
CA GLN A 270 -41.19 5.93 54.39
C GLN A 270 -40.93 6.37 52.94
N THR A 271 -41.79 7.22 52.38
CA THR A 271 -41.60 7.72 51.01
C THR A 271 -40.31 8.54 50.86
N ILE A 272 -39.95 9.35 51.86
CA ILE A 272 -38.66 10.07 51.85
C ILE A 272 -37.48 9.10 51.88
N GLU A 273 -37.56 8.03 52.67
CA GLU A 273 -36.52 6.99 52.74
C GLU A 273 -36.40 6.23 51.39
N GLU A 274 -37.51 5.94 50.73
CA GLU A 274 -37.57 5.35 49.38
C GLU A 274 -36.95 6.29 48.31
N VAL A 275 -37.38 7.55 48.27
CA VAL A 275 -36.84 8.57 47.36
C VAL A 275 -35.34 8.80 47.58
N LEU A 276 -34.88 8.83 48.85
CA LEU A 276 -33.47 8.97 49.18
C LEU A 276 -32.67 7.77 48.68
N SER A 277 -33.18 6.55 48.87
CA SER A 277 -32.57 5.32 48.39
C SER A 277 -32.42 5.33 46.86
N ASP A 278 -33.48 5.67 46.12
CA ASP A 278 -33.44 5.73 44.67
C ASP A 278 -32.54 6.85 44.15
N SER A 279 -32.51 8.01 44.84
CA SER A 279 -31.58 9.10 44.52
C SER A 279 -30.12 8.67 44.68
N GLN A 280 -29.81 7.90 45.74
CA GLN A 280 -28.49 7.32 45.94
C GLN A 280 -28.15 6.28 44.86
N LYS A 281 -29.11 5.50 44.38
CA LYS A 281 -28.91 4.57 43.24
C LYS A 281 -28.53 5.33 41.97
N VAL A 282 -29.24 6.42 41.65
CA VAL A 282 -28.93 7.28 40.49
C VAL A 282 -27.52 7.88 40.61
N ALA A 283 -27.17 8.41 41.78
CA ALA A 283 -25.85 8.98 42.03
C ALA A 283 -24.73 7.94 41.85
N ARG A 284 -24.92 6.72 42.35
CA ARG A 284 -23.96 5.61 42.16
C ARG A 284 -23.80 5.25 40.69
N LEU A 285 -24.90 5.14 39.94
CA LEU A 285 -24.86 4.85 38.51
C LEU A 285 -24.09 5.93 37.75
N ALA A 286 -24.35 7.21 38.03
CA ALA A 286 -23.65 8.33 37.41
C ALA A 286 -22.14 8.28 37.67
N SER A 287 -21.72 8.01 38.92
CA SER A 287 -20.30 7.86 39.27
C SER A 287 -19.66 6.68 38.54
N THR A 288 -20.31 5.51 38.48
CA THR A 288 -19.81 4.35 37.73
C THR A 288 -19.63 4.65 36.25
N LEU A 289 -20.54 5.42 35.64
CA LEU A 289 -20.41 5.83 34.24
C LEU A 289 -19.24 6.78 34.01
N LEU A 290 -19.00 7.71 34.94
CA LEU A 290 -17.84 8.60 34.89
C LEU A 290 -16.53 7.82 35.01
N ASP A 291 -16.48 6.84 35.92
CA ASP A 291 -15.32 5.96 36.06
C ASP A 291 -15.09 5.12 34.81
N PHE A 292 -16.16 4.63 34.19
CA PHE A 292 -16.09 3.92 32.91
C PHE A 292 -15.56 4.80 31.77
N ALA A 293 -16.00 6.06 31.70
CA ALA A 293 -15.49 7.03 30.73
C ALA A 293 -14.00 7.29 30.95
N LYS A 294 -13.57 7.52 32.21
CA LYS A 294 -12.16 7.73 32.57
C LYS A 294 -11.27 6.54 32.22
N ALA A 295 -11.74 5.32 32.47
CA ALA A 295 -11.02 4.10 32.10
C ALA A 295 -10.97 3.87 30.57
N SER A 296 -11.79 4.57 29.80
CA SER A 296 -11.84 4.51 28.35
C SER A 296 -11.02 5.60 27.66
N TYR A 297 -10.36 6.49 28.40
CA TYR A 297 -9.43 7.47 27.83
C TYR A 297 -8.20 6.80 27.20
N ASP A 298 -7.56 7.52 26.28
CA ASP A 298 -6.28 7.11 25.75
C ASP A 298 -5.24 7.08 26.88
N ARG A 299 -4.39 6.05 26.84
CA ARG A 299 -3.41 5.81 27.91
C ARG A 299 -2.48 7.01 28.16
N SER A 300 -2.20 7.80 27.12
CA SER A 300 -1.39 9.02 27.19
C SER A 300 -2.00 10.12 28.06
N GLU A 301 -3.32 10.09 28.27
CA GLU A 301 -4.04 11.05 29.11
C GLU A 301 -4.12 10.62 30.57
N ILE A 302 -3.75 9.36 30.87
CA ILE A 302 -3.75 8.82 32.22
C ILE A 302 -2.36 9.01 32.83
N HIS A 303 -2.29 9.67 33.99
CA HIS A 303 -1.06 9.80 34.73
C HIS A 303 -0.74 8.49 35.48
N PHE A 304 0.29 7.77 35.02
CA PHE A 304 0.84 6.59 35.67
C PHE A 304 2.05 6.96 36.54
N LYS A 305 2.18 6.30 37.69
CA LYS A 305 3.30 6.43 38.64
C LYS A 305 3.59 5.06 39.28
N PRO A 306 4.72 4.89 40.01
CA PRO A 306 4.91 3.72 40.86
C PRO A 306 3.81 3.68 41.92
N VAL A 307 3.10 2.55 42.00
CA VAL A 307 1.98 2.32 42.94
C VAL A 307 2.21 0.99 43.65
N ARG A 308 2.14 1.02 44.98
CA ARG A 308 2.13 -0.15 45.84
C ARG A 308 0.76 -0.82 45.81
N VAL A 309 0.69 -2.07 45.35
CA VAL A 309 -0.58 -2.78 45.15
C VAL A 309 -1.28 -3.09 46.48
N ASP A 310 -0.53 -3.43 47.52
CA ASP A 310 -1.02 -3.71 48.87
C ASP A 310 -1.71 -2.50 49.49
N GLU A 311 -1.13 -1.30 49.36
CA GLU A 311 -1.74 -0.06 49.87
C GLU A 311 -3.12 0.19 49.23
N VAL A 312 -3.21 0.04 47.91
CA VAL A 312 -4.47 0.23 47.18
C VAL A 312 -5.49 -0.84 47.56
N LEU A 313 -5.07 -2.11 47.74
CA LEU A 313 -5.95 -3.18 48.19
C LEU A 313 -6.49 -2.93 49.60
N LEU A 314 -5.63 -2.49 50.53
CA LEU A 314 -6.02 -2.16 51.89
C LEU A 314 -7.01 -0.98 51.91
N GLU A 315 -6.72 0.12 51.21
CA GLU A 315 -7.61 1.27 51.11
C GLU A 315 -8.96 0.86 50.50
N SER A 316 -8.94 0.11 49.40
CA SER A 316 -10.15 -0.38 48.72
C SER A 316 -10.97 -1.29 49.63
N SER A 317 -10.32 -2.19 50.39
CA SER A 317 -11.00 -3.09 51.32
C SER A 317 -11.71 -2.32 52.45
N GLN A 318 -11.05 -1.29 53.00
CA GLN A 318 -11.62 -0.45 54.04
C GLN A 318 -12.84 0.32 53.53
N GLN A 319 -12.76 0.91 52.34
CA GLN A 319 -13.87 1.62 51.71
C GLN A 319 -15.08 0.69 51.49
N VAL A 320 -14.85 -0.53 51.00
CA VAL A 320 -15.91 -1.52 50.77
C VAL A 320 -16.57 -1.96 52.08
N MET A 321 -15.79 -2.22 53.13
CA MET A 321 -16.31 -2.60 54.45
C MET A 321 -17.03 -1.45 55.17
N GLN A 322 -16.58 -0.20 55.00
CA GLN A 322 -17.28 0.98 55.54
C GLN A 322 -18.66 1.17 54.89
N LYS A 323 -18.74 0.97 53.58
CA LYS A 323 -20.00 1.06 52.81
C LYS A 323 -20.95 -0.09 53.15
N ASN A 324 -20.41 -1.28 53.45
CA ASN A 324 -21.17 -2.48 53.78
C ASN A 324 -20.56 -3.19 55.00
N PRO A 325 -20.96 -2.84 56.24
CA PRO A 325 -20.38 -3.40 57.47
C PRO A 325 -20.53 -4.91 57.63
N ALA A 326 -21.41 -5.54 56.84
CA ALA A 326 -21.59 -7.00 56.82
C ALA A 326 -20.54 -7.75 56.00
N TYR A 327 -19.73 -7.05 55.20
CA TYR A 327 -18.72 -7.66 54.33
C TYR A 327 -17.45 -7.98 55.10
N ARG A 328 -16.83 -9.11 54.78
CA ARG A 328 -15.58 -9.57 55.39
C ARG A 328 -14.53 -9.78 54.31
N ILE A 329 -13.47 -8.98 54.33
CA ILE A 329 -12.40 -9.08 53.34
C ILE A 329 -11.13 -9.53 54.06
N HIS A 330 -10.56 -10.64 53.61
CA HIS A 330 -9.34 -11.22 54.16
C HIS A 330 -8.24 -11.11 53.12
N LEU A 331 -7.16 -10.40 53.45
CA LEU A 331 -6.00 -10.21 52.59
C LEU A 331 -4.83 -11.03 53.15
N ASP A 332 -4.24 -11.85 52.28
CA ASP A 332 -3.12 -12.73 52.62
C ASP A 332 -2.00 -12.61 51.57
N PHE A 333 -0.76 -12.81 52.00
CA PHE A 333 0.44 -12.77 51.15
C PHE A 333 0.96 -14.19 50.92
N GLU A 334 1.08 -14.59 49.66
CA GLU A 334 1.66 -15.88 49.29
C GLU A 334 3.20 -15.81 49.41
N GLY A 335 3.72 -16.05 50.61
CA GLY A 335 5.17 -16.11 50.91
C GLY A 335 5.77 -14.80 51.44
N GLU A 336 7.10 -14.75 51.52
CA GLU A 336 7.83 -13.51 51.85
C GLU A 336 7.86 -12.59 50.62
N VAL A 337 7.24 -11.42 50.75
CA VAL A 337 7.08 -10.46 49.66
C VAL A 337 7.78 -9.16 50.03
N GLU A 338 8.84 -8.82 49.29
CA GLU A 338 9.52 -7.52 49.43
C GLU A 338 8.63 -6.38 48.89
N GLU A 339 8.71 -5.19 49.49
CA GLU A 339 7.86 -4.04 49.12
C GLU A 339 8.01 -3.64 47.64
N GLU A 340 9.23 -3.72 47.10
CA GLU A 340 9.55 -3.43 45.71
C GLU A 340 9.00 -4.49 44.74
N ALA A 341 8.75 -5.71 45.24
CA ALA A 341 8.24 -6.81 44.44
C ALA A 341 6.73 -6.68 44.13
N ILE A 342 6.02 -5.83 44.88
CA ILE A 342 4.57 -5.55 44.71
C ILE A 342 4.25 -4.14 44.19
N THR A 343 5.27 -3.42 43.72
CA THR A 343 5.09 -2.11 43.10
C THR A 343 4.88 -2.25 41.59
N VAL A 344 3.83 -1.60 41.07
CA VAL A 344 3.46 -1.61 39.64
C VAL A 344 3.43 -0.19 39.08
N TRP A 345 3.63 -0.05 37.76
CA TRP A 345 3.49 1.24 37.09
C TRP A 345 2.01 1.46 36.75
N GLY A 346 1.32 2.27 37.55
CA GLY A 346 -0.14 2.30 37.58
C GLY A 346 -0.75 3.65 37.95
N ASN A 347 -2.07 3.72 37.84
CA ASN A 347 -2.89 4.79 38.40
C ASN A 347 -3.64 4.23 39.62
N SER A 348 -3.33 4.75 40.82
CA SER A 348 -3.86 4.22 42.08
C SER A 348 -5.39 4.32 42.16
N TYR A 349 -5.98 5.38 41.63
CA TYR A 349 -7.44 5.58 41.61
C TYR A 349 -8.14 4.52 40.74
N LEU A 350 -7.66 4.29 39.52
CA LEU A 350 -8.23 3.29 38.63
C LEU A 350 -8.06 1.87 39.20
N LEU A 351 -6.89 1.53 39.73
CA LEU A 351 -6.67 0.24 40.39
C LEU A 351 -7.61 0.04 41.59
N GLY A 352 -7.83 1.09 42.39
CA GLY A 352 -8.78 1.06 43.50
C GLY A 352 -10.20 0.73 43.03
N ILE A 353 -10.67 1.37 41.96
CA ILE A 353 -11.98 1.06 41.34
C ILE A 353 -12.05 -0.42 40.93
N ALA A 354 -11.01 -0.95 40.28
CA ALA A 354 -11.00 -2.34 39.84
C ALA A 354 -11.05 -3.31 41.04
N PHE A 355 -10.24 -3.07 42.06
CA PHE A 355 -10.19 -3.91 43.25
C PHE A 355 -11.49 -3.86 44.04
N SER A 356 -12.05 -2.67 44.28
CA SER A 356 -13.35 -2.52 44.95
C SER A 356 -14.46 -3.26 44.20
N ASN A 357 -14.49 -3.20 42.85
CA ASN A 357 -15.50 -3.92 42.07
C ASN A 357 -15.38 -5.45 42.22
N LEU A 358 -14.16 -5.99 42.24
CA LEU A 358 -13.94 -7.43 42.45
C LEU A 358 -14.29 -7.86 43.87
N MET A 359 -13.91 -7.07 44.89
CA MET A 359 -14.26 -7.30 46.29
C MET A 359 -15.78 -7.26 46.52
N GLU A 360 -16.45 -6.22 46.00
CA GLU A 360 -17.90 -6.08 46.10
C GLU A 360 -18.61 -7.27 45.43
N ASN A 361 -18.15 -7.70 44.25
CA ASN A 361 -18.71 -8.89 43.59
C ASN A 361 -18.50 -10.15 44.43
N ALA A 362 -17.29 -10.40 44.92
CA ALA A 362 -17.00 -11.58 45.75
C ALA A 362 -17.89 -11.65 47.00
N CYS A 363 -17.95 -10.57 47.78
CA CYS A 363 -18.80 -10.50 48.97
C CYS A 363 -20.30 -10.59 48.64
N LYS A 364 -20.74 -10.08 47.50
CA LYS A 364 -22.15 -10.05 47.10
C LYS A 364 -22.66 -11.41 46.66
N PHE A 365 -21.82 -12.25 46.07
CA PHE A 365 -22.19 -13.59 45.59
C PHE A 365 -21.83 -14.71 46.58
N SER A 366 -21.06 -14.42 47.63
CA SER A 366 -20.77 -15.38 48.71
C SER A 366 -21.85 -15.36 49.80
N GLU A 367 -22.27 -16.54 50.28
CA GLU A 367 -23.31 -16.66 51.33
C GLU A 367 -22.88 -16.02 52.66
N ASP A 368 -21.60 -16.15 53.01
CA ASP A 368 -20.98 -15.59 54.22
C ASP A 368 -20.53 -14.13 54.05
N LYS A 369 -20.78 -13.55 52.88
CA LYS A 369 -20.36 -12.20 52.47
C LYS A 369 -18.85 -11.96 52.57
N SER A 370 -18.06 -13.02 52.36
CA SER A 370 -16.59 -12.93 52.43
C SER A 370 -15.90 -12.84 51.07
N CYS A 371 -14.71 -12.26 51.06
CA CYS A 371 -13.77 -12.26 49.94
C CYS A 371 -12.37 -12.63 50.47
N GLU A 372 -11.77 -13.66 49.89
CA GLU A 372 -10.39 -14.06 50.15
C GLU A 372 -9.50 -13.46 49.05
N ILE A 373 -8.55 -12.61 49.44
CA ILE A 373 -7.59 -11.96 48.53
C ILE A 373 -6.22 -12.54 48.80
N SER A 374 -5.56 -13.06 47.77
CA SER A 374 -4.16 -13.47 47.86
C SER A 374 -3.27 -12.67 46.90
N ILE A 375 -2.12 -12.22 47.40
CA ILE A 375 -1.14 -11.45 46.63
C ILE A 375 0.13 -12.29 46.51
N ALA A 376 0.64 -12.45 45.29
CA ALA A 376 1.89 -13.12 45.01
C ALA A 376 2.76 -12.26 44.08
N ALA A 377 4.00 -11.99 44.49
CA ALA A 377 4.99 -11.40 43.61
C ALA A 377 5.69 -12.48 42.77
N GLY A 378 5.92 -12.21 41.49
CA GLY A 378 6.62 -13.12 40.59
C GLY A 378 7.56 -12.39 39.62
N PRO A 379 8.33 -13.12 38.80
CA PRO A 379 9.31 -12.54 37.89
C PRO A 379 8.69 -11.61 36.84
N SER A 380 7.44 -11.90 36.44
CA SER A 380 6.70 -11.15 35.42
C SER A 380 5.85 -10.01 35.97
N GLY A 381 5.77 -9.85 37.30
CA GLY A 381 4.91 -8.85 37.95
C GLY A 381 4.15 -9.38 39.16
N VAL A 382 3.04 -8.72 39.49
CA VAL A 382 2.20 -9.02 40.66
C VAL A 382 0.97 -9.80 40.22
N ARG A 383 0.68 -10.90 40.91
CA ARG A 383 -0.57 -11.64 40.77
C ARG A 383 -1.46 -11.43 41.98
N ILE A 384 -2.73 -11.13 41.74
CA ILE A 384 -3.73 -10.88 42.78
C ILE A 384 -4.92 -11.78 42.50
N LYS A 385 -5.31 -12.62 43.44
CA LYS A 385 -6.50 -13.49 43.32
C LYS A 385 -7.59 -12.97 44.24
N PHE A 386 -8.81 -12.86 43.72
CA PHE A 386 -10.02 -12.55 44.46
C PHE A 386 -10.93 -13.76 44.40
N ARG A 387 -11.12 -14.42 45.54
CA ARG A 387 -11.89 -15.66 45.65
C ARG A 387 -13.14 -15.45 46.48
N ASP A 388 -14.24 -16.00 45.99
CA ASP A 388 -15.52 -16.13 46.71
C ASP A 388 -15.91 -17.61 46.88
N LYS A 389 -16.85 -17.87 47.79
CA LYS A 389 -17.46 -19.18 48.03
C LYS A 389 -18.93 -19.20 47.57
N GLY A 390 -19.23 -18.44 46.53
CA GLY A 390 -20.57 -18.20 46.05
C GLY A 390 -21.12 -19.25 45.10
N ILE A 391 -22.18 -18.83 44.38
CA ILE A 391 -22.91 -19.66 43.42
C ILE A 391 -22.09 -20.07 42.17
N GLY A 392 -20.93 -19.45 41.94
CA GLY A 392 -20.10 -19.67 40.76
C GLY A 392 -20.73 -19.17 39.45
N ILE A 393 -20.00 -19.31 38.35
CA ILE A 393 -20.37 -18.80 37.02
C ILE A 393 -20.40 -19.97 36.02
N PRO A 394 -21.55 -20.26 35.38
CA PRO A 394 -21.66 -21.29 34.35
C PRO A 394 -20.68 -21.07 33.21
N LYS A 395 -20.07 -22.14 32.68
CA LYS A 395 -19.06 -22.07 31.59
C LYS A 395 -19.52 -21.26 30.38
N GLU A 396 -20.79 -21.39 30.01
CA GLU A 396 -21.42 -20.66 28.90
C GLU A 396 -21.50 -19.14 29.11
N GLU A 397 -21.42 -18.65 30.35
CA GLU A 397 -21.49 -17.23 30.68
C GLU A 397 -20.11 -16.61 30.93
N GLN A 398 -19.05 -17.42 31.12
CA GLN A 398 -17.74 -16.94 31.57
C GLN A 398 -17.05 -15.97 30.61
N GLU A 399 -17.27 -16.09 29.31
CA GLU A 399 -16.76 -15.12 28.34
C GLU A 399 -17.61 -13.83 28.31
N ASP A 400 -18.90 -13.97 28.54
CA ASP A 400 -19.87 -12.90 28.41
C ASP A 400 -19.90 -11.96 29.62
N ILE A 401 -19.48 -12.40 30.81
CA ILE A 401 -19.47 -11.55 32.03
C ILE A 401 -18.62 -10.29 31.91
N PHE A 402 -17.66 -10.27 30.99
CA PHE A 402 -16.82 -9.10 30.72
C PHE A 402 -17.44 -8.17 29.69
N LYS A 403 -18.48 -8.60 28.97
CA LYS A 403 -19.21 -7.74 28.03
C LYS A 403 -20.02 -6.69 28.82
N PRO A 404 -20.02 -5.42 28.36
CA PRO A 404 -20.79 -4.37 29.00
C PRO A 404 -22.25 -4.79 29.18
N PHE A 405 -22.80 -4.56 30.36
CA PHE A 405 -24.23 -4.77 30.70
C PHE A 405 -24.70 -6.22 30.70
N PHE A 406 -23.78 -7.17 30.56
CA PHE A 406 -24.12 -8.56 30.72
C PHE A 406 -24.54 -8.82 32.17
N ARG A 407 -25.69 -9.48 32.32
CA ARG A 407 -26.17 -10.02 33.59
C ARG A 407 -26.53 -11.47 33.33
N GLY A 408 -25.85 -12.38 34.03
CA GLY A 408 -26.09 -13.81 33.95
C GLY A 408 -27.53 -14.19 34.33
N LYS A 409 -27.90 -15.46 34.11
CA LYS A 409 -29.25 -15.98 34.37
C LYS A 409 -29.71 -15.81 35.83
N ASN A 410 -28.79 -15.55 36.76
CA ASN A 410 -29.05 -15.28 38.18
C ASN A 410 -29.57 -13.85 38.47
N LYS A 411 -30.34 -13.24 37.56
CA LYS A 411 -30.87 -11.86 37.69
C LYS A 411 -31.62 -11.59 39.01
N GLY A 412 -32.14 -12.63 39.66
CA GLY A 412 -32.88 -12.54 40.93
C GLY A 412 -32.03 -12.58 42.21
N TYR A 413 -30.73 -12.86 42.14
CA TYR A 413 -29.91 -13.00 43.36
C TYR A 413 -29.51 -11.65 43.97
N THR A 414 -29.13 -10.65 43.16
CA THR A 414 -28.59 -9.37 43.67
C THR A 414 -28.69 -8.20 42.65
N GLU A 415 -28.82 -6.95 43.12
CA GLU A 415 -28.86 -5.72 42.29
C GLU A 415 -27.48 -5.37 41.70
N GLY A 416 -27.34 -5.14 40.39
CA GLY A 416 -26.07 -4.68 39.79
C GLY A 416 -26.22 -4.22 38.34
N THR A 417 -25.35 -3.30 37.91
CA THR A 417 -25.42 -2.60 36.61
C THR A 417 -24.80 -3.38 35.44
N GLY A 418 -24.10 -4.49 35.70
CA GLY A 418 -23.37 -5.24 34.66
C GLY A 418 -22.19 -4.48 34.05
N ILE A 419 -21.78 -3.33 34.62
CA ILE A 419 -20.64 -2.53 34.13
C ILE A 419 -19.35 -2.88 34.88
N GLY A 420 -19.45 -3.35 36.13
CA GLY A 420 -18.30 -3.50 37.04
C GLY A 420 -17.17 -4.37 36.49
N LEU A 421 -17.48 -5.58 35.98
CA LEU A 421 -16.44 -6.48 35.45
C LEU A 421 -15.84 -6.00 34.13
N THR A 422 -16.64 -5.36 33.26
CA THR A 422 -16.14 -4.70 32.04
C THR A 422 -15.18 -3.57 32.39
N LEU A 423 -15.52 -2.77 33.42
CA LEU A 423 -14.68 -1.69 33.92
C LEU A 423 -13.36 -2.22 34.46
N VAL A 424 -13.40 -3.28 35.27
CA VAL A 424 -12.21 -4.00 35.73
C VAL A 424 -11.34 -4.41 34.54
N GLN A 425 -11.92 -5.08 33.54
CA GLN A 425 -11.15 -5.53 32.37
C GLN A 425 -10.47 -4.36 31.64
N LYS A 426 -11.20 -3.25 31.39
CA LYS A 426 -10.63 -2.05 30.77
C LYS A 426 -9.50 -1.44 31.60
N ILE A 427 -9.68 -1.30 32.90
CA ILE A 427 -8.65 -0.76 33.80
C ILE A 427 -7.39 -1.63 33.74
N ILE A 428 -7.54 -2.95 33.84
CA ILE A 428 -6.40 -3.88 33.83
C ILE A 428 -5.69 -3.86 32.48
N GLN A 429 -6.41 -3.77 31.37
CA GLN A 429 -5.83 -3.60 30.03
C GLN A 429 -5.03 -2.29 29.91
N GLN A 430 -5.52 -1.17 30.44
CA GLN A 430 -4.77 0.10 30.48
C GLN A 430 -3.45 0.00 31.28
N HIS A 431 -3.40 -0.92 32.24
CA HIS A 431 -2.21 -1.24 33.02
C HIS A 431 -1.32 -2.31 32.37
N ASN A 432 -1.58 -2.69 31.11
CA ASN A 432 -0.92 -3.80 30.41
C ASN A 432 -1.00 -5.13 31.18
N GLY A 433 -2.04 -5.29 32.00
CA GLY A 433 -2.30 -6.50 32.76
C GLY A 433 -3.28 -7.44 32.06
N GLU A 434 -3.48 -8.59 32.70
CA GLU A 434 -4.44 -9.61 32.28
C GLU A 434 -5.37 -9.96 33.43
N ILE A 435 -6.64 -10.23 33.12
CA ILE A 435 -7.63 -10.77 34.05
C ILE A 435 -8.09 -12.13 33.55
N SER A 436 -8.09 -13.13 34.43
CA SER A 436 -8.61 -14.47 34.14
C SER A 436 -9.60 -14.92 35.22
N LEU A 437 -10.46 -15.85 34.85
CA LEU A 437 -11.49 -16.41 35.72
C LEU A 437 -11.32 -17.93 35.81
N ALA A 438 -11.37 -18.45 37.04
CA ALA A 438 -11.63 -19.85 37.30
C ALA A 438 -12.92 -19.96 38.14
N SER A 439 -13.96 -20.60 37.63
CA SER A 439 -15.21 -20.78 38.35
C SER A 439 -15.92 -22.07 37.96
N GLU A 440 -16.60 -22.68 38.94
CA GLU A 440 -17.48 -23.83 38.77
C GLU A 440 -18.79 -23.56 39.52
N THR A 441 -19.92 -23.88 38.91
CA THR A 441 -21.25 -23.67 39.50
C THR A 441 -21.34 -24.35 40.87
N GLY A 442 -21.73 -23.59 41.90
CA GLY A 442 -21.86 -24.04 43.28
C GLY A 442 -20.56 -24.13 44.08
N LYS A 443 -19.40 -23.76 43.50
CA LYS A 443 -18.09 -23.79 44.19
C LYS A 443 -17.39 -22.43 44.26
N GLY A 444 -18.08 -21.36 43.89
CA GLY A 444 -17.55 -19.99 43.86
C GLY A 444 -16.79 -19.63 42.58
N ALA A 445 -16.21 -18.44 42.59
CA ALA A 445 -15.34 -17.94 41.53
C ALA A 445 -14.01 -17.43 42.08
N THR A 446 -12.99 -17.43 41.21
CA THR A 446 -11.68 -16.85 41.47
C THR A 446 -11.26 -16.01 40.28
N PHE A 447 -11.22 -14.70 40.48
CA PHE A 447 -10.67 -13.75 39.52
C PHE A 447 -9.19 -13.56 39.79
N THR A 448 -8.34 -13.77 38.79
CA THR A 448 -6.89 -13.58 38.91
C THR A 448 -6.47 -12.41 38.04
N LEU A 449 -5.86 -11.40 38.65
CA LEU A 449 -5.23 -10.28 37.98
C LEU A 449 -3.73 -10.52 37.88
N SER A 450 -3.13 -10.22 36.73
CA SER A 450 -1.69 -10.18 36.52
C SER A 450 -1.29 -8.79 36.06
N LEU A 451 -0.52 -8.07 36.87
CA LEU A 451 -0.04 -6.70 36.57
C LEU A 451 1.48 -6.73 36.37
N PRO A 452 2.00 -6.15 35.28
CA PRO A 452 3.44 -6.16 35.00
C PRO A 452 4.23 -5.32 36.01
N LYS A 453 5.45 -5.76 36.34
CA LYS A 453 6.36 -5.02 37.22
C LYS A 453 6.76 -3.69 36.57
N VAL A 454 7.08 -2.69 37.41
CA VAL A 454 7.78 -1.46 36.96
C VAL A 454 9.07 -1.89 36.24
N LYS A 455 9.27 -1.41 35.00
CA LYS A 455 10.50 -1.62 34.24
C LYS A 455 11.63 -0.74 34.75
#